data_AF-A0A0B1S3E6-F1
#
_entry.id   AF-A0A0B1S3E6-F1
#
_cell.length_a   1.000
_cell.length_b   1.000
_cell.length_c   1.000
_cell.angle_alpha   90.00
_cell.angle_beta   90.00
_cell.angle_gamma   90.00
#
_symmetry.space_group_name_H-M   'P 1'
#
loop_
_entity.id
_entity.type
_entity.pdbx_description
1 polymer ?
#
loop_
_entity_poly.entity_id
_entity_poly.type
_entity_poly.pdbx_seq_one_letter_code
_entity_poly.pdbx_strand_id
1 'polypeptide(L)'
;MTFWERAYNTYNYLVSIIIHRFGTDLITKVFRKIDPNFPNVREIAANASLCFVNADEMFDFARPIIHKNIYIGGLGVGEPKPLNEEFVSIMNKGEEGVIVVSMGTVAPFHAFPENIKMNFARVFKSMPDYHFVLKIAKGKNCIHISHICNYK
;
A
#
# COMPACT_ATOMS: atom_id res chain seq x y z
N MET A 1 -20.34 -2.88 -23.86
CA MET A 1 -19.04 -3.53 -24.12
C MET A 1 -18.84 -3.71 -25.62
N THR A 2 -18.12 -2.79 -26.26
CA THR A 2 -17.81 -2.78 -27.69
C THR A 2 -16.70 -3.77 -28.04
N PHE A 3 -16.45 -4.00 -29.34
CA PHE A 3 -15.35 -4.84 -29.80
C PHE A 3 -13.98 -4.30 -29.33
N TRP A 4 -13.76 -2.99 -29.41
CA TRP A 4 -12.51 -2.35 -29.00
C TRP A 4 -12.26 -2.43 -27.49
N GLU A 5 -13.30 -2.27 -26.68
CA GLU A 5 -13.22 -2.47 -25.23
C GLU A 5 -12.85 -3.92 -24.90
N ARG A 6 -13.41 -4.90 -25.62
CA ARG A 6 -13.03 -6.31 -25.47
C ARG A 6 -11.57 -6.55 -25.87
N ALA A 7 -11.12 -6.01 -26.99
CA ALA A 7 -9.73 -6.14 -27.43
C ALA A 7 -8.74 -5.53 -26.41
N TYR A 8 -9.08 -4.35 -25.86
CA TYR A 8 -8.30 -3.71 -24.80
C TYR A 8 -8.30 -4.55 -23.51
N ASN A 9 -9.45 -5.09 -23.09
CA ASN A 9 -9.52 -5.95 -21.92
C ASN A 9 -8.70 -7.24 -22.11
N THR A 10 -8.76 -7.87 -23.29
CA THR A 10 -7.93 -9.04 -23.62
C THR A 10 -6.44 -8.69 -23.59
N TYR A 11 -6.04 -7.55 -24.14
CA TYR A 11 -4.67 -7.07 -24.06
C TYR A 11 -4.20 -6.89 -22.61
N ASN A 12 -4.97 -6.19 -21.78
CA ASN A 12 -4.65 -6.02 -20.35
C ASN A 12 -4.55 -7.35 -19.61
N TYR A 13 -5.46 -8.30 -19.91
CA TYR A 13 -5.41 -9.64 -19.33
C TYR A 13 -4.11 -10.36 -19.70
N LEU A 14 -3.71 -10.37 -20.97
CA LEU A 14 -2.45 -10.99 -21.42
C LEU A 14 -1.22 -10.33 -20.78
N VAL A 15 -1.20 -8.99 -20.71
CA VAL A 15 -0.12 -8.25 -20.05
C VAL A 15 -0.06 -8.61 -18.56
N SER A 16 -1.21 -8.74 -17.89
CA SER A 16 -1.25 -9.12 -16.48
C SER A 16 -0.63 -10.51 -16.23
N ILE A 17 -0.90 -11.49 -17.10
CA ILE A 17 -0.28 -12.83 -17.03
C ILE A 17 1.24 -12.74 -17.18
N ILE A 18 1.73 -11.94 -18.14
CA ILE A 18 3.16 -11.77 -18.39
C ILE A 18 3.85 -11.13 -17.18
N ILE A 19 3.29 -10.04 -16.66
CA ILE A 19 3.80 -9.32 -15.49
C ILE A 19 3.84 -10.26 -14.28
N HIS A 20 2.75 -10.99 -14.02
CA HIS A 20 2.67 -11.92 -12.89
C HIS A 20 3.71 -13.06 -13.02
N ARG A 21 3.82 -13.66 -14.20
CA ARG A 21 4.81 -14.72 -14.48
C ARG A 21 6.23 -14.21 -14.25
N PHE A 22 6.58 -13.08 -14.83
CA PHE A 22 7.91 -12.49 -14.67
C PHE A 22 8.20 -12.13 -13.21
N GLY A 23 7.25 -11.50 -12.51
CA GLY A 23 7.38 -11.14 -11.10
C GLY A 23 7.63 -12.36 -10.21
N THR A 24 6.83 -13.42 -10.37
CA THR A 24 7.00 -14.67 -9.60
C THR A 24 8.33 -15.39 -9.89
N ASP A 25 8.83 -15.32 -11.12
CA ASP A 25 10.13 -15.89 -11.47
C ASP A 25 11.29 -15.08 -10.87
N LEU A 26 11.18 -13.75 -10.80
CA LEU A 26 12.13 -12.91 -10.07
C LEU A 26 12.13 -13.19 -8.56
N ILE A 27 10.95 -13.34 -7.96
CA ILE A 27 10.81 -13.71 -6.54
C ILE A 27 11.45 -15.08 -6.29
N THR A 28 11.15 -16.08 -7.14
CA THR A 28 11.75 -17.42 -7.06
C THR A 28 13.28 -17.35 -7.14
N LYS A 29 13.83 -16.52 -8.03
CA LYS A 29 15.29 -16.31 -8.13
C LYS A 29 15.88 -15.74 -6.85
N VAL A 30 15.16 -14.87 -6.13
CA VAL A 30 15.61 -14.35 -4.83
C VAL A 30 15.66 -15.46 -3.79
N PHE A 31 14.60 -16.28 -3.67
CA PHE A 31 14.60 -17.42 -2.73
C PHE A 31 15.69 -18.45 -3.06
N ARG A 32 15.96 -18.68 -4.35
CA ARG A 32 17.02 -19.60 -4.80
C ARG A 32 18.44 -19.15 -4.47
N LYS A 33 18.65 -17.88 -4.08
CA LYS A 33 19.93 -17.45 -3.51
C LYS A 33 20.16 -17.99 -2.10
N ILE A 34 19.10 -18.33 -1.38
CA ILE A 34 19.15 -18.86 -0.01
C ILE A 34 19.10 -20.39 -0.06
N ASP A 35 18.19 -20.96 -0.86
CA ASP A 35 18.09 -22.40 -1.10
C ASP A 35 18.03 -22.68 -2.61
N PRO A 36 19.12 -23.20 -3.22
CA PRO A 36 19.15 -23.48 -4.66
C PRO A 36 18.02 -24.38 -5.17
N ASN A 37 17.47 -25.24 -4.32
CA ASN A 37 16.40 -26.19 -4.65
C ASN A 37 14.99 -25.64 -4.37
N PHE A 38 14.87 -24.36 -4.00
CA PHE A 38 13.57 -23.79 -3.68
C PHE A 38 12.60 -23.90 -4.87
N PRO A 39 11.39 -24.47 -4.66
CA PRO A 39 10.40 -24.65 -5.71
C PRO A 39 9.90 -23.31 -6.25
N ASN A 40 9.30 -23.29 -7.46
CA ASN A 40 8.76 -22.03 -7.96
C ASN A 40 7.62 -21.56 -7.05
N VAL A 41 7.58 -20.28 -6.70
CA VAL A 41 6.53 -19.74 -5.81
C VAL A 41 5.12 -19.98 -6.36
N ARG A 42 4.97 -20.08 -7.70
CA ARG A 42 3.69 -20.45 -8.32
C ARG A 42 3.30 -21.90 -8.10
N GLU A 43 4.26 -22.81 -8.11
CA GLU A 43 4.01 -24.23 -7.82
C GLU A 43 3.56 -24.40 -6.37
N ILE A 44 4.21 -23.67 -5.45
CA ILE A 44 3.79 -23.61 -4.04
C ILE A 44 2.34 -23.11 -3.94
N ALA A 45 2.01 -21.98 -4.60
CA ALA A 45 0.67 -21.43 -4.58
C ALA A 45 -0.39 -22.35 -5.22
N ALA A 46 -0.03 -23.04 -6.31
CA ALA A 46 -0.92 -23.99 -6.98
C ALA A 46 -1.21 -25.21 -6.10
N ASN A 47 -0.19 -25.76 -5.44
CA ASN A 47 -0.27 -26.95 -4.60
C ASN A 47 -0.75 -26.68 -3.16
N ALA A 48 -0.89 -25.41 -2.77
CA ALA A 48 -1.42 -25.06 -1.46
C ALA A 48 -2.87 -25.55 -1.29
N SER A 49 -3.12 -26.27 -0.18
CA SER A 49 -4.44 -26.79 0.18
C SER A 49 -5.43 -25.70 0.57
N LEU A 50 -4.93 -24.59 1.14
CA LEU A 50 -5.70 -23.41 1.53
C LEU A 50 -4.92 -22.14 1.17
N CYS A 51 -5.65 -21.10 0.78
CA CYS A 51 -5.12 -19.77 0.50
C CYS A 51 -5.85 -18.76 1.38
N PHE A 52 -5.14 -18.22 2.37
CA PHE A 52 -5.68 -17.19 3.23
C PHE A 52 -5.48 -15.81 2.58
N VAL A 53 -6.58 -15.10 2.38
CA VAL A 53 -6.59 -13.77 1.75
C VAL A 53 -6.85 -12.73 2.84
N ASN A 54 -5.86 -11.89 3.15
CA ASN A 54 -6.03 -10.79 4.10
C ASN A 54 -6.76 -9.61 3.45
N ALA A 55 -8.04 -9.82 3.12
CA ALA A 55 -8.95 -8.83 2.62
C ALA A 55 -10.36 -9.17 3.11
N ASP A 56 -11.24 -8.18 3.10
CA ASP A 56 -12.67 -8.41 3.24
C ASP A 56 -13.25 -8.75 1.86
N GLU A 57 -14.04 -9.82 1.78
CA GLU A 57 -14.61 -10.33 0.52
C GLU A 57 -15.49 -9.29 -0.19
N MET A 58 -16.20 -8.44 0.58
CA MET A 58 -17.10 -7.44 0.00
C MET A 58 -16.36 -6.30 -0.70
N PHE A 59 -15.12 -6.04 -0.30
CA PHE A 59 -14.30 -4.94 -0.82
C PHE A 59 -13.16 -5.41 -1.75
N ASP A 60 -12.98 -6.71 -1.94
CA ASP A 60 -11.99 -7.26 -2.85
C ASP A 60 -12.45 -7.18 -4.32
N PHE A 61 -11.51 -7.23 -5.24
CA PHE A 61 -11.81 -7.23 -6.66
C PHE A 61 -12.49 -8.53 -7.07
N ALA A 62 -13.56 -8.42 -7.85
CA ALA A 62 -14.27 -9.57 -8.41
C ALA A 62 -13.31 -10.44 -9.24
N ARG A 63 -13.05 -11.65 -8.77
CA ARG A 63 -12.24 -12.66 -9.44
C ARG A 63 -12.83 -14.06 -9.19
N PRO A 64 -12.55 -15.05 -10.04
CA PRO A 64 -12.94 -16.42 -9.76
C PRO A 64 -12.34 -16.89 -8.43
N ILE A 65 -13.20 -17.25 -7.48
CA ILE A 65 -12.82 -17.85 -6.20
C ILE A 65 -13.13 -19.34 -6.22
N ILE A 66 -12.31 -20.10 -5.50
CA ILE A 66 -12.45 -21.54 -5.30
C ILE A 66 -12.52 -21.81 -3.80
N HIS A 67 -13.12 -22.93 -3.40
CA HIS A 67 -13.37 -23.27 -1.99
C HIS A 67 -12.12 -23.29 -1.10
N LYS A 68 -10.90 -23.32 -1.66
CA LYS A 68 -9.66 -23.22 -0.90
C LYS A 68 -9.28 -21.80 -0.49
N ASN A 69 -9.94 -20.78 -1.03
CA ASN A 69 -9.69 -19.38 -0.69
C ASN A 69 -10.51 -19.00 0.54
N ILE A 70 -9.84 -18.64 1.63
CA ILE A 70 -10.47 -18.26 2.89
C ILE A 70 -10.11 -16.79 3.18
N TYR A 71 -11.12 -15.93 3.21
CA TYR A 71 -10.96 -14.51 3.52
C TYR A 71 -10.79 -14.32 5.02
N ILE A 72 -9.68 -13.70 5.41
CA ILE A 72 -9.32 -13.38 6.80
C ILE A 72 -8.88 -11.92 6.89
N GLY A 73 -9.74 -11.02 6.41
CA GLY A 73 -9.51 -9.58 6.50
C GLY A 73 -9.28 -9.12 7.94
N GLY A 74 -8.41 -8.12 8.10
CA GLY A 74 -8.06 -7.60 9.42
C GLY A 74 -7.08 -8.48 10.20
N LEU A 75 -6.44 -9.47 9.55
CA LEU A 75 -5.40 -10.26 10.21
C LEU A 75 -4.29 -9.34 10.73
N GLY A 76 -4.06 -9.37 12.04
CA GLY A 76 -3.06 -8.55 12.72
C GLY A 76 -3.54 -7.14 13.11
N VAL A 77 -4.80 -6.78 12.86
CA VAL A 77 -5.41 -5.57 13.38
C VAL A 77 -5.87 -5.85 14.81
N GLY A 78 -5.20 -5.23 15.79
CA GLY A 78 -5.60 -5.30 17.19
C GLY A 78 -6.66 -4.26 17.53
N GLU A 79 -7.18 -4.34 18.76
CA GLU A 79 -8.10 -3.33 19.30
C GLU A 79 -7.48 -1.94 19.22
N PRO A 80 -8.20 -0.94 18.68
CA PRO A 80 -7.69 0.42 18.58
C PRO A 80 -7.45 0.98 19.98
N LYS A 81 -6.23 1.48 20.21
CA LYS A 81 -5.88 2.17 21.44
C LYS A 81 -6.24 3.65 21.33
N PRO A 82 -6.66 4.31 22.43
CA PRO A 82 -6.85 5.75 22.41
C PRO A 82 -5.56 6.46 22.01
N LEU A 83 -5.71 7.56 21.27
CA LEU A 83 -4.60 8.43 20.93
C LEU A 83 -4.01 9.06 22.21
N ASN A 84 -2.70 9.26 22.23
CA ASN A 84 -2.06 10.02 23.30
C ASN A 84 -2.45 11.52 23.20
N GLU A 85 -2.21 12.28 24.27
CA GLU A 85 -2.58 13.70 24.34
C GLU A 85 -1.94 14.53 23.22
N GLU A 86 -0.71 14.19 22.82
CA GLU A 86 0.00 14.83 21.71
C GLU A 86 -0.77 14.68 20.39
N PHE A 87 -1.19 13.47 20.02
CA PHE A 87 -1.96 13.23 18.81
C PHE A 87 -3.36 13.82 18.90
N VAL A 88 -4.02 13.74 20.06
CA VAL A 88 -5.33 14.39 20.25
C VAL A 88 -5.23 15.90 20.01
N SER A 89 -4.20 16.56 20.55
CA SER A 89 -3.94 17.98 20.30
C SER A 89 -3.77 18.28 18.81
N ILE A 90 -3.06 17.42 18.06
CA ILE A 90 -2.88 17.57 16.60
C ILE A 90 -4.19 17.39 15.85
N MET A 91 -4.99 16.39 16.22
CA MET A 91 -6.26 16.08 15.57
C MET A 91 -7.28 17.22 15.74
N ASN A 92 -7.13 18.05 16.76
CA ASN A 92 -8.01 19.20 17.02
C ASN A 92 -7.53 20.53 16.38
N LYS A 93 -6.44 20.54 15.60
CA LYS A 93 -5.87 21.79 15.02
C LYS A 93 -6.51 22.25 13.72
N GLY A 94 -7.12 21.35 12.95
CA GLY A 94 -7.76 21.69 11.68
C GLY A 94 -9.19 22.14 11.88
N GLU A 95 -9.60 23.21 11.20
CA GLU A 95 -10.98 23.72 11.27
C GLU A 95 -11.95 22.73 10.59
N GLU A 96 -11.58 22.23 9.41
CA GLU A 96 -12.34 21.24 8.64
C GLU A 96 -11.83 19.80 8.87
N GLY A 97 -10.74 19.63 9.61
CA GLY A 97 -10.20 18.34 10.02
C GLY A 97 -8.71 18.13 9.68
N VAL A 98 -8.27 16.87 9.75
CA VAL A 98 -6.85 16.50 9.64
C VAL A 98 -6.63 15.46 8.54
N ILE A 99 -5.63 15.70 7.69
CA ILE A 99 -5.24 14.83 6.58
C ILE A 99 -3.91 14.15 6.93
N VAL A 100 -3.93 12.83 7.02
CA VAL A 100 -2.72 12.02 7.25
C VAL A 100 -2.15 11.53 5.92
N VAL A 101 -0.89 11.83 5.66
CA VAL A 101 -0.18 11.47 4.42
C VAL A 101 0.93 10.47 4.74
N SER A 102 0.88 9.30 4.10
CA SER A 102 1.88 8.22 4.26
C SER A 102 2.15 7.51 2.93
N MET A 103 3.42 7.42 2.54
CA MET A 103 3.87 6.76 1.29
C MET A 103 4.22 5.27 1.49
N GLY A 104 3.94 4.71 2.67
CA GLY A 104 4.36 3.35 3.02
C GLY A 104 5.87 3.24 3.26
N THR A 105 6.38 2.02 3.32
CA THR A 105 7.79 1.71 3.63
C THR A 105 8.66 1.58 2.39
N VAL A 106 8.10 1.15 1.26
CA VAL A 106 8.82 0.88 0.01
C VAL A 106 9.30 2.19 -0.65
N ALA A 107 8.49 3.24 -0.58
CA ALA A 107 8.79 4.54 -1.19
C ALA A 107 8.76 5.65 -0.13
N PRO A 108 9.79 5.74 0.74
CA PRO A 108 9.76 6.70 1.83
C PRO A 108 9.83 8.14 1.30
N PHE A 109 9.05 9.04 1.91
CA PHE A 109 8.91 10.43 1.44
C PHE A 109 10.25 11.19 1.35
N HIS A 110 11.24 10.87 2.21
CA HIS A 110 12.55 11.51 2.16
C HIS A 110 13.34 11.18 0.89
N ALA A 111 13.08 10.03 0.25
CA ALA A 111 13.75 9.61 -0.97
C ALA A 111 13.20 10.30 -2.22
N PHE A 112 12.11 11.07 -2.09
CA PHE A 112 11.55 11.79 -3.22
C PHE A 112 12.46 12.94 -3.69
N PRO A 113 12.52 13.18 -5.01
CA PRO A 113 13.18 14.36 -5.55
C PRO A 113 12.59 15.65 -4.99
N GLU A 114 13.42 16.70 -4.91
CA GLU A 114 13.04 17.96 -4.26
C GLU A 114 11.84 18.64 -4.93
N ASN A 115 11.72 18.56 -6.26
CA ASN A 115 10.58 19.10 -6.98
C ASN A 115 9.25 18.46 -6.53
N ILE A 116 9.24 17.17 -6.23
CA ILE A 116 8.05 16.46 -5.74
C ILE A 116 7.72 16.90 -4.31
N LYS A 117 8.71 16.97 -3.43
CA LYS A 117 8.52 17.47 -2.05
C LYS A 117 7.95 18.89 -2.04
N MET A 118 8.45 19.76 -2.90
CA MET A 118 7.95 21.13 -3.05
C MET A 118 6.53 21.18 -3.61
N ASN A 119 6.14 20.25 -4.47
CA ASN A 119 4.75 20.16 -4.94
C ASN A 119 3.80 19.80 -3.78
N PHE A 120 4.18 18.85 -2.90
CA PHE A 120 3.41 18.55 -1.69
C PHE A 120 3.29 19.77 -0.77
N ALA A 121 4.39 20.49 -0.54
CA ALA A 121 4.36 21.72 0.26
C ALA A 121 3.41 22.78 -0.32
N ARG A 122 3.36 22.94 -1.65
CA ARG A 122 2.41 23.83 -2.32
C ARG A 122 0.96 23.39 -2.13
N VAL A 123 0.68 22.09 -2.22
CA VAL A 123 -0.68 21.55 -1.96
C VAL A 123 -1.10 21.80 -0.51
N PHE A 124 -0.22 21.52 0.45
CA PHE A 124 -0.52 21.79 1.87
C PHE A 124 -0.80 23.26 2.12
N LYS A 125 -0.03 24.16 1.48
CA LYS A 125 -0.28 25.60 1.57
C LYS A 125 -1.60 26.04 0.92
N SER A 126 -2.07 25.33 -0.11
CA SER A 126 -3.32 25.67 -0.80
C SER A 126 -4.60 25.27 -0.04
N MET A 127 -4.46 24.47 1.03
CA MET A 127 -5.59 23.96 1.82
C MET A 127 -5.43 24.36 3.30
N PRO A 128 -5.55 25.67 3.63
CA PRO A 128 -5.29 26.16 4.98
C PRO A 128 -6.30 25.68 6.03
N ASP A 129 -7.50 25.28 5.61
CA ASP A 129 -8.59 24.84 6.48
C ASP A 129 -8.36 23.43 7.07
N TYR A 130 -7.40 22.68 6.51
CA TYR A 130 -7.02 21.35 6.94
C TYR A 130 -5.64 21.33 7.61
N HIS A 131 -5.48 20.51 8.65
CA HIS A 131 -4.17 20.23 9.23
C HIS A 131 -3.53 19.00 8.59
N PHE A 132 -2.27 19.08 8.16
CA PHE A 132 -1.58 17.95 7.52
C PHE A 132 -0.60 17.26 8.47
N VAL A 133 -0.70 15.93 8.53
CA VAL A 133 0.22 15.04 9.27
C VAL A 133 0.98 14.19 8.25
N LEU A 134 2.23 14.56 7.98
CA LEU A 134 3.07 13.83 7.04
C LEU A 134 3.99 12.84 7.75
N LYS A 135 3.88 11.56 7.41
CA LYS A 135 4.80 10.53 7.86
C LYS A 135 6.11 10.60 7.06
N ILE A 136 7.18 11.05 7.71
CA ILE A 136 8.54 11.00 7.16
C ILE A 136 9.35 9.91 7.88
N ALA A 137 9.89 8.97 7.10
CA ALA A 137 10.82 7.97 7.62
C ALA A 137 12.22 8.59 7.80
N LYS A 138 12.86 8.41 8.97
CA LYS A 138 14.24 8.84 9.26
C LYS A 138 15.02 7.66 9.86
N GLY A 139 15.85 6.98 9.06
CA GLY A 139 16.68 5.86 9.56
C GLY A 139 15.90 4.71 10.23
N LYS A 140 16.60 3.85 11.01
CA LYS A 140 16.07 2.60 11.60
C LYS A 140 15.00 2.77 12.70
N ASN A 141 14.71 3.98 13.16
CA ASN A 141 13.62 4.26 14.11
C ASN A 141 12.61 5.21 13.45
N CYS A 142 11.50 4.64 12.98
CA CYS A 142 10.51 5.36 12.18
C CYS A 142 9.26 5.69 12.98
N ILE A 143 9.22 6.86 13.64
CA ILE A 143 8.09 7.82 13.60
C ILE A 143 8.65 9.19 13.98
N HIS A 144 9.03 10.02 12.99
CA HIS A 144 9.10 11.47 13.22
C HIS A 144 7.95 12.07 12.42
N ILE A 145 6.88 12.42 13.12
CA ILE A 145 5.81 13.22 12.52
C ILE A 145 6.36 14.64 12.52
N SER A 146 6.85 15.07 11.36
CA SER A 146 7.14 16.48 11.16
C SER A 146 5.80 17.17 11.00
N HIS A 147 5.40 17.95 12.00
CA HIS A 147 4.36 18.93 11.84
C HIS A 147 4.82 19.90 10.77
N ILE A 148 4.21 19.86 9.60
CA ILE A 148 4.36 20.96 8.65
C ILE A 148 3.41 22.02 9.18
N CYS A 149 3.92 22.81 10.14
CA CYS A 149 3.25 23.99 10.63
C CYS A 149 2.92 24.90 9.44
N ASN A 150 1.68 25.38 9.43
CA ASN A 150 1.18 26.38 8.50
C ASN A 150 2.26 27.40 8.15
N TYR A 151 2.76 27.35 6.91
CA TYR A 151 3.48 28.46 6.31
C TYR A 151 2.44 29.57 6.05
N LYS A 152 2.15 30.36 7.08
CA LYS A 152 1.58 31.70 6.87
C LYS A 152 2.53 32.50 5.98
#